data_AF-A0A529KJU7-F1
#
_entry.id   AF-A0A529KJU7-F1
#
_cell.length_a   1.000
_cell.length_b   1.000
_cell.length_c   1.000
_cell.angle_alpha   90.00
_cell.angle_beta   90.00
_cell.angle_gamma   90.00
#
_symmetry.space_group_name_H-M   'P 1'
#
loop_
_entity.id
_entity.type
_entity.pdbx_description
1 polymer ?
#
loop_
_entity_poly.entity_id
_entity_poly.type
_entity_poly.pdbx_seq_one_letter_code
_entity_poly.pdbx_strand_id
1 'polypeptide(L)' 'ALIASAQAVEHYEITRYGTLIAWAKQLGRTDCANVLANNIKEEQATDRKLTEIAEAKVNLQAAE' A
#
# COMPACT_ATOMS: atom_id res chain seq x y z
N ALA A 1 14.79 -1.78 9.99
CA ALA A 1 13.92 -2.90 10.38
C ALA A 1 12.44 -2.51 10.36
N LEU A 2 11.96 -1.60 11.23
CA LEU A 2 10.53 -1.29 11.36
C LEU A 2 9.86 -0.80 10.06
N ILE A 3 10.46 0.14 9.32
CA ILE A 3 9.88 0.64 8.06
C ILE A 3 9.76 -0.46 7.02
N ALA A 4 10.82 -1.25 6.81
CA ALA A 4 10.80 -2.38 5.89
C ALA A 4 9.73 -3.43 6.25
N SER A 5 9.53 -3.70 7.55
CA SER A 5 8.45 -4.58 8.01
C SER A 5 7.06 -3.99 7.75
N ALA A 6 6.87 -2.69 7.95
CA ALA A 6 5.62 -2.01 7.63
C ALA A 6 5.32 -2.06 6.12
N GLN A 7 6.30 -1.75 5.26
CA GLN A 7 6.13 -1.83 3.80
C GLN A 7 5.79 -3.26 3.32
N ALA A 8 6.34 -4.30 3.97
CA ALA A 8 5.96 -5.68 3.66
C ALA A 8 4.48 -5.97 3.97
N VAL A 9 3.92 -5.35 5.02
CA VAL A 9 2.49 -5.43 5.34
C VAL A 9 1.66 -4.68 4.29
N GLU A 10 2.05 -3.44 3.93
CA GLU A 10 1.38 -2.67 2.88
C GLU A 10 1.33 -3.44 1.55
N HIS A 11 2.44 -4.06 1.14
CA HIS A 11 2.50 -4.86 -0.08
C HIS A 11 1.57 -6.09 -0.04
N TYR A 12 1.43 -6.72 1.12
CA TYR A 12 0.49 -7.80 1.32
C TYR A 12 -0.95 -7.30 1.10
N GLU A 13 -1.30 -6.16 1.70
CA GLU A 13 -2.64 -5.57 1.59
C GLU A 13 -2.96 -5.12 0.18
N ILE A 14 -2.03 -4.41 -0.50
CA ILE A 14 -2.18 -3.97 -1.89
C ILE A 14 -2.46 -5.17 -2.81
N THR A 15 -1.70 -6.26 -2.65
CA THR A 15 -1.89 -7.49 -3.45
C THR A 15 -3.27 -8.10 -3.24
N ARG A 16 -3.75 -8.13 -1.98
CA ARG A 16 -5.07 -8.66 -1.63
C ARG A 16 -6.19 -7.79 -2.16
N TYR A 17 -6.13 -6.48 -1.97
CA TYR A 17 -7.13 -5.55 -2.47
C TYR A 17 -7.23 -5.60 -4.00
N GLY A 18 -6.09 -5.68 -4.72
CA GLY A 18 -6.10 -5.82 -6.18
C GLY A 18 -6.88 -7.06 -6.64
N THR A 19 -6.67 -8.20 -5.97
CA THR A 19 -7.38 -9.45 -6.24
C THR A 19 -8.88 -9.32 -5.92
N LEU A 20 -9.22 -8.77 -4.76
CA LEU A 20 -10.62 -8.61 -4.32
C LEU A 20 -11.40 -7.65 -5.22
N ILE A 21 -10.77 -6.58 -5.70
CA ILE A 21 -11.39 -5.65 -6.67
C ILE A 21 -11.71 -6.38 -7.98
N ALA A 22 -10.79 -7.20 -8.49
CA ALA A 22 -11.01 -7.97 -9.71
C ALA A 22 -12.19 -8.94 -9.55
N TRP A 23 -12.26 -9.66 -8.43
CA TRP A 23 -13.37 -10.56 -8.13
C TRP A 23 -14.70 -9.83 -7.94
N ALA A 24 -14.70 -8.71 -7.23
CA ALA A 24 -15.89 -7.89 -7.04
C ALA A 24 -16.48 -7.42 -8.39
N LYS A 25 -15.62 -6.98 -9.30
CA LYS A 25 -16.04 -6.63 -10.68
C LYS A 25 -16.61 -7.83 -11.43
N GLN A 26 -15.94 -8.98 -11.36
CA GLN A 26 -16.40 -10.22 -12.03
C GLN A 26 -17.77 -10.69 -11.50
N LEU A 27 -18.05 -10.48 -10.22
CA LEU A 27 -19.32 -10.83 -9.57
C LEU A 27 -20.41 -9.75 -9.71
N GLY A 28 -20.15 -8.66 -10.46
CA GLY A 28 -21.10 -7.54 -10.61
C GLY A 28 -21.29 -6.71 -9.33
N ARG A 29 -20.37 -6.80 -8.37
CA ARG A 29 -20.40 -6.10 -7.07
C ARG A 29 -19.61 -4.80 -7.12
N THR A 30 -20.08 -3.86 -7.94
CA THR A 30 -19.44 -2.55 -8.11
C THR A 30 -19.41 -1.74 -6.81
N ASP A 31 -20.39 -1.94 -5.92
CA ASP A 31 -20.42 -1.40 -4.56
C ASP A 31 -19.17 -1.80 -3.76
N CYS A 32 -18.86 -3.10 -3.73
CA CYS A 32 -17.68 -3.61 -3.05
C CYS A 32 -16.39 -3.15 -3.74
N ALA A 33 -16.35 -3.19 -5.07
CA ALA A 33 -15.17 -2.78 -5.84
C ALA A 33 -14.78 -1.31 -5.54
N ASN A 34 -15.77 -0.43 -5.37
CA ASN A 34 -15.52 0.98 -5.06
C ASN A 34 -14.92 1.18 -3.66
N VAL A 35 -15.45 0.48 -2.64
CA VAL A 35 -14.91 0.54 -1.28
C VAL A 35 -13.47 0.00 -1.26
N LEU A 36 -13.23 -1.17 -1.84
CA LEU A 36 -11.91 -1.77 -1.92
C LEU A 36 -10.91 -0.91 -2.71
N ALA A 37 -11.39 -0.19 -3.74
CA ALA A 37 -10.58 0.74 -4.51
C ALA A 37 -10.21 2.01 -3.74
N ASN A 38 -10.96 2.39 -2.71
CA ASN A 38 -10.55 3.46 -1.80
C ASN A 38 -9.46 2.95 -0.85
N ASN A 39 -9.65 1.78 -0.23
CA ASN A 39 -8.65 1.19 0.67
C ASN A 39 -7.30 0.99 -0.03
N ILE A 40 -7.26 0.40 -1.24
CA ILE A 40 -5.99 0.19 -1.94
C ILE A 40 -5.24 1.50 -2.24
N LYS A 41 -5.96 2.62 -2.44
CA LYS A 41 -5.33 3.93 -2.65
C LYS A 41 -4.70 4.45 -1.37
N GLU A 42 -5.34 4.21 -0.22
CA GLU A 42 -4.82 4.55 1.09
C GLU A 42 -3.54 3.75 1.37
N GLU A 43 -3.54 2.44 1.17
CA GLU A 43 -2.34 1.61 1.39
C GLU A 43 -1.18 2.00 0.46
N GLN A 44 -1.49 2.28 -0.82
CA GLN A 44 -0.48 2.80 -1.75
C GLN A 44 0.08 4.17 -1.34
N ALA A 45 -0.72 5.02 -0.68
CA ALA A 45 -0.25 6.29 -0.16
C ALA A 45 0.60 6.10 1.09
N THR A 46 0.22 5.18 1.96
CA THR A 46 0.99 4.79 3.16
C THR A 46 2.36 4.24 2.77
N ASP A 47 2.45 3.30 1.82
CA ASP A 47 3.72 2.77 1.34
C ASP A 47 4.64 3.83 0.73
N ARG A 48 4.08 4.76 -0.07
CA ARG A 48 4.85 5.91 -0.59
C ARG A 48 5.43 6.74 0.55
N LYS A 49 4.63 7.04 1.57
CA LYS A 49 5.08 7.81 2.73
C LYS A 49 6.14 7.07 3.54
N LEU A 50 6.03 5.75 3.67
CA LEU A 50 7.06 4.92 4.31
C LEU A 50 8.38 4.98 3.52
N THR A 51 8.30 4.96 2.18
CA THR A 51 9.46 5.12 1.30
C THR A 51 10.13 6.48 1.50
N GLU A 52 9.36 7.57 1.48
CA GLU A 52 9.88 8.93 1.73
C GLU A 52 10.62 9.02 3.09
N ILE A 53 10.05 8.43 4.14
CA ILE A 53 10.68 8.40 5.47
C ILE A 53 11.98 7.57 5.47
N ALA A 54 11.99 6.43 4.76
CA ALA A 54 13.17 5.58 4.64
C ALA A 54 14.31 6.33 3.94
N GLU A 55 14.03 6.98 2.81
CA GLU A 55 15.00 7.76 2.04
C GLU A 55 15.52 8.97 2.83
N ALA A 56 14.65 9.69 3.53
CA ALA A 56 15.06 10.81 4.39
C ALA A 56 16.04 10.36 5.49
N LYS A 57 15.82 9.18 6.10
CA LYS A 57 16.76 8.61 7.08
C LYS A 57 18.10 8.20 6.45
N VAL A 58 18.08 7.61 5.27
CA VAL A 58 19.32 7.23 4.55
C VAL A 58 20.13 8.47 4.19
N ASN A 59 19.48 9.52 3.71
CA ASN A 59 20.14 10.78 3.36
C ASN A 59 20.80 11.47 4.58
N LEU A 60 20.18 11.37 5.77
CA LEU A 60 20.79 11.83 7.02
C LEU A 60 22.06 11.03 7.38
N GLN A 61 22.06 9.71 7.18
CA GLN A 61 23.23 8.87 7.45
C GLN A 61 24.35 9.03 6.42
N ALA A 62 24.03 9.39 5.18
CA ALA A 62 25.02 9.61 4.11
C ALA A 62 25.70 10.98 4.17
N ALA A 63 25.14 11.93 4.93
CA ALA A 63 25.69 13.28 5.11
C ALA A 63 26.67 13.39 6.31
N GLU A 64 26.85 12.32 7.08
CA GLU A 64 27.90 12.14 8.10
C GLU A 64 29.13 11.44 7.51
#